data_AF-A0A8J3N6K5-F1
#
_entry.id   AF-A0A8J3N6K5-F1
#
_cell.length_a   1.000
_cell.length_b   1.000
_cell.length_c   1.000
_cell.angle_alpha   90.00
_cell.angle_beta   90.00
_cell.angle_gamma   90.00
#
_symmetry.space_group_name_H-M   'P 1'
#
loop_
_entity.id
_entity.type
_entity.pdbx_description
1 polymer ?
#
loop_
_entity_poly.entity_id
_entity_poly.type
_entity_poly.pdbx_seq_one_letter_code
_entity_poly.pdbx_strand_id
1 'polypeptide(L)'
;MGTTLSPARRLLAVFCGGFLGTLARALLSTMIQAHFGNGWPYDILLINLTGAFLLAFFTTLADATILIGPTRRLFINVGFMGAYTTFSSLALGDILLFSKAMWLPAISYLLCSFIGGLLAVLLGDWVGQRIVRRVKLIRPAPQVSQQPLVQTIELQDDSTPSTPNNIQAR
;
A
#
# COMPACT_ATOMS: atom_id res chain seq x y z
N MET A 1 0.62 21.84 -3.76
CA MET A 1 -0.86 21.81 -3.68
C MET A 1 -1.32 20.38 -3.84
N GLY A 2 -1.76 19.73 -2.75
CA GLY A 2 -2.26 18.36 -2.80
C GLY A 2 -3.55 18.31 -3.61
N THR A 3 -3.60 17.48 -4.65
CA THR A 3 -4.82 17.24 -5.42
C THR A 3 -5.82 16.48 -4.54
N THR A 4 -6.60 17.20 -3.76
CA THR A 4 -7.73 16.64 -3.02
C THR A 4 -8.72 16.09 -4.04
N LEU A 5 -8.96 14.78 -4.01
CA LEU A 5 -9.96 14.18 -4.87
C LEU A 5 -11.34 14.71 -4.50
N SER A 6 -12.12 15.14 -5.51
CA SER A 6 -13.53 15.47 -5.31
C SER A 6 -14.24 14.31 -4.59
N PRO A 7 -15.16 14.57 -3.64
CA PRO A 7 -15.88 13.53 -2.91
C PRO A 7 -16.49 12.45 -3.82
N ALA A 8 -17.11 12.84 -4.94
CA ALA A 8 -17.70 11.93 -5.90
C ALA A 8 -16.69 10.91 -6.48
N ARG A 9 -15.49 11.37 -6.88
CA ARG A 9 -14.43 10.47 -7.40
C ARG A 9 -13.95 9.46 -6.37
N ARG A 10 -13.90 9.85 -5.09
CA ARG A 10 -13.50 8.95 -3.99
C ARG A 10 -14.55 7.84 -3.80
N LEU A 11 -15.82 8.24 -3.71
CA LEU A 11 -16.93 7.29 -3.55
C LEU A 11 -17.05 6.36 -4.74
N LEU A 12 -16.92 6.86 -5.97
CA LEU A 12 -16.96 6.04 -7.18
C LEU A 12 -15.83 5.00 -7.20
N ALA A 13 -14.62 5.38 -6.80
CA ALA A 13 -13.50 4.46 -6.70
C ALA A 13 -13.77 3.33 -5.68
N VAL A 14 -14.28 3.68 -4.51
CA VAL A 14 -14.65 2.69 -3.48
C VAL A 14 -15.79 1.80 -3.95
N PHE A 15 -16.83 2.37 -4.57
CA PHE A 15 -17.98 1.64 -5.10
C PHE A 15 -17.56 0.61 -6.16
N CYS A 16 -16.83 1.04 -7.19
CA CYS A 16 -16.38 0.15 -8.26
C CYS A 16 -15.44 -0.95 -7.72
N GLY A 17 -14.52 -0.58 -6.83
CA GLY A 17 -13.64 -1.55 -6.18
C GLY A 17 -14.44 -2.56 -5.35
N GLY A 18 -15.38 -2.09 -4.53
CA GLY A 18 -16.20 -2.93 -3.65
C GLY A 18 -17.12 -3.88 -4.42
N PHE A 19 -17.73 -3.40 -5.51
CA PHE A 19 -18.51 -4.23 -6.43
C PHE A 19 -17.66 -5.39 -6.98
N LEU A 20 -16.50 -5.07 -7.55
CA LEU A 20 -15.60 -6.08 -8.12
C LEU A 20 -15.02 -7.03 -7.07
N GLY A 21 -14.67 -6.52 -5.89
CA GLY A 21 -14.17 -7.34 -4.77
C GLY A 21 -15.23 -8.32 -4.27
N THR A 22 -16.49 -7.89 -4.16
CA THR A 22 -17.61 -8.75 -3.77
C THR A 22 -17.84 -9.86 -4.79
N LEU A 23 -17.83 -9.53 -6.09
CA LEU A 23 -17.97 -10.52 -7.16
C LEU A 23 -16.82 -11.52 -7.16
N ALA A 24 -15.58 -11.05 -7.02
CA ALA A 24 -14.41 -11.91 -6.96
C ALA A 24 -14.49 -12.87 -5.77
N ARG A 25 -14.86 -12.39 -4.58
CA ARG A 25 -15.08 -13.23 -3.40
C ARG A 25 -16.16 -14.28 -3.63
N ALA A 26 -17.30 -13.88 -4.19
CA ALA A 26 -18.41 -14.80 -4.44
C ALA A 26 -18.03 -15.91 -5.42
N LEU A 27 -17.42 -15.56 -6.56
CA LEU A 27 -16.96 -16.53 -7.55
C LEU A 27 -15.90 -17.47 -6.96
N LEU A 28 -14.88 -16.92 -6.31
CA LEU A 28 -13.79 -17.73 -5.77
C LEU A 28 -14.29 -18.66 -4.65
N SER A 29 -15.23 -18.19 -3.83
CA SER A 29 -15.89 -19.01 -2.80
C SER A 29 -16.61 -20.21 -3.42
N THR A 30 -17.41 -20.00 -4.48
CA THR A 30 -18.06 -21.11 -5.18
C THR A 30 -17.07 -22.11 -5.80
N MET A 31 -15.97 -21.62 -6.39
CA MET A 31 -14.94 -22.48 -6.98
C MET A 31 -14.18 -23.31 -5.94
N ILE A 32 -13.80 -22.69 -4.82
CA ILE A 32 -13.08 -23.38 -3.74
C ILE A 32 -13.99 -24.40 -3.07
N GLN A 33 -15.24 -24.05 -2.78
CA GLN A 33 -16.22 -24.99 -2.21
C GLN A 33 -16.48 -26.17 -3.15
N ALA A 34 -16.53 -25.96 -4.46
CA ALA A 34 -16.69 -27.05 -5.43
C ALA A 34 -15.51 -28.04 -5.42
N HIS A 35 -14.30 -27.59 -5.07
CA HIS A 35 -13.10 -28.43 -5.06
C HIS A 35 -12.81 -29.07 -3.70
N PHE A 36 -12.99 -28.34 -2.60
CA PHE A 36 -12.64 -28.78 -1.24
C PHE A 36 -13.85 -29.17 -0.38
N GLY A 37 -15.08 -28.90 -0.86
CA GLY A 37 -16.31 -29.13 -0.11
C GLY A 37 -16.60 -28.08 0.96
N ASN A 38 -17.65 -28.32 1.74
CA ASN A 38 -18.20 -27.38 2.73
C ASN A 38 -18.00 -27.83 4.19
N GLY A 39 -17.18 -28.87 4.41
CA GLY A 39 -16.91 -29.41 5.76
C GLY A 39 -16.01 -28.52 6.61
N TRP A 40 -15.20 -27.68 5.96
CA TRP A 40 -14.33 -26.70 6.61
C TRP A 40 -14.21 -25.44 5.73
N PRO A 41 -14.03 -24.23 6.30
CA PRO A 41 -14.19 -22.97 5.57
C PRO A 41 -12.96 -22.59 4.74
N TYR A 42 -12.54 -23.48 3.83
CA TYR A 42 -11.37 -23.32 2.96
C TYR A 42 -11.44 -22.06 2.12
N ASP A 43 -12.63 -21.76 1.60
CA ASP A 43 -12.88 -20.58 0.77
C ASP A 43 -12.60 -19.29 1.52
N ILE A 44 -13.23 -19.10 2.68
CA ILE A 44 -13.06 -17.90 3.49
C ILE A 44 -11.62 -17.77 3.99
N LEU A 45 -10.97 -18.88 4.36
CA LEU A 45 -9.55 -18.87 4.73
C LEU A 45 -8.70 -18.33 3.58
N LEU A 46 -8.75 -18.99 2.42
CA LEU A 46 -7.89 -18.64 1.28
C LEU A 46 -8.14 -17.22 0.79
N ILE A 47 -9.40 -16.79 0.76
CA ILE A 47 -9.79 -15.43 0.39
C ILE A 47 -9.16 -14.41 1.36
N ASN A 48 -9.26 -14.63 2.66
CA ASN A 48 -8.68 -13.73 3.65
C ASN A 48 -7.14 -13.74 3.62
N LEU A 49 -6.50 -14.90 3.49
CA LEU A 49 -5.03 -15.00 3.43
C LEU A 49 -4.46 -14.33 2.18
N THR A 50 -5.04 -14.61 1.01
CA THR A 50 -4.62 -13.97 -0.25
C THR A 50 -4.90 -12.47 -0.23
N GLY A 51 -6.03 -12.05 0.35
CA GLY A 51 -6.38 -10.64 0.48
C GLY A 51 -5.43 -9.89 1.41
N ALA A 52 -5.06 -10.48 2.54
CA ALA A 52 -4.08 -9.91 3.48
C ALA A 52 -2.71 -9.73 2.83
N PHE A 53 -2.24 -10.75 2.07
CA PHE A 53 -1.01 -10.66 1.29
C PHE A 53 -1.07 -9.54 0.24
N LEU A 54 -2.13 -9.52 -0.58
CA LEU A 54 -2.26 -8.55 -1.67
C LEU A 54 -2.42 -7.12 -1.15
N LEU A 55 -3.18 -6.91 -0.08
CA LEU A 55 -3.36 -5.60 0.53
C LEU A 55 -2.02 -5.03 1.02
N ALA A 56 -1.23 -5.84 1.74
CA ALA A 56 0.11 -5.44 2.18
C ALA A 56 1.01 -5.13 0.98
N PHE A 57 1.09 -6.06 0.01
CA PHE A 57 1.88 -5.91 -1.21
C PHE A 57 1.57 -4.61 -1.98
N PHE A 58 0.29 -4.33 -2.25
CA PHE A 58 -0.10 -3.12 -2.98
C PHE A 58 0.12 -1.86 -2.17
N THR A 59 -0.06 -1.90 -0.85
CA THR A 59 0.20 -0.75 0.01
C THR A 59 1.68 -0.38 0.01
N THR A 60 2.57 -1.36 0.18
CA THR A 60 4.03 -1.17 0.11
C THR A 60 4.48 -0.61 -1.24
N LEU A 61 3.91 -1.14 -2.35
CA LEU A 61 4.22 -0.63 -3.68
C LEU A 61 3.70 0.80 -3.88
N ALA A 62 2.51 1.10 -3.37
CA ALA A 62 1.91 2.42 -3.49
C ALA A 62 2.70 3.47 -2.72
N ASP A 63 3.21 3.15 -1.54
CA ASP A 63 4.00 4.08 -0.72
C ASP A 63 5.38 4.36 -1.31
N ALA A 64 5.94 3.40 -2.01
CA ALA A 64 7.23 3.56 -2.65
C ALA A 64 7.20 4.22 -4.02
N THR A 65 6.03 4.29 -4.67
CA THR A 65 5.91 4.74 -6.06
C THR A 65 4.82 5.79 -6.24
N ILE A 66 5.11 6.85 -6.99
CA ILE A 66 4.10 7.86 -7.37
C ILE A 66 3.07 7.26 -8.36
N LEU A 67 3.34 6.06 -8.90
CA LEU A 67 2.51 5.35 -9.88
C LEU A 67 1.10 5.00 -9.36
N ILE A 68 0.93 4.82 -8.04
CA ILE A 68 -0.37 4.52 -7.44
C ILE A 68 -0.93 5.78 -6.78
N GLY A 69 -1.60 6.59 -7.59
CA GLY A 69 -2.26 7.82 -7.13
C GLY A 69 -3.42 7.56 -6.14
N PRO A 70 -3.94 8.62 -5.48
CA PRO A 70 -4.90 8.49 -4.39
C PRO A 70 -6.20 7.75 -4.75
N THR A 71 -6.69 7.90 -5.98
CA THR A 71 -7.92 7.22 -6.45
C THR A 71 -7.72 5.71 -6.52
N ARG A 72 -6.56 5.27 -7.02
CA ARG A 72 -6.23 3.85 -7.17
C ARG A 72 -6.06 3.19 -5.80
N ARG A 73 -5.46 3.90 -4.84
CA ARG A 73 -5.36 3.44 -3.44
C ARG A 73 -6.74 3.19 -2.84
N LEU A 74 -7.70 4.12 -3.02
CA LEU A 74 -9.07 3.94 -2.54
C LEU A 74 -9.77 2.77 -3.23
N PHE A 75 -9.64 2.67 -4.55
CA PHE A 75 -10.22 1.56 -5.31
C PHE A 75 -9.67 0.20 -4.83
N ILE A 76 -8.35 0.05 -4.69
CA ILE A 76 -7.72 -1.22 -4.34
C ILE A 76 -7.90 -1.54 -2.86
N ASN A 77 -7.45 -0.66 -1.96
CA ASN A 77 -7.34 -1.00 -0.54
C ASN A 77 -8.70 -0.96 0.16
N VAL A 78 -9.49 0.09 -0.08
CA VAL A 78 -10.77 0.29 0.60
C VAL A 78 -11.90 -0.42 -0.14
N GLY A 79 -11.99 -0.25 -1.46
CA GLY A 79 -13.01 -0.88 -2.28
C GLY A 79 -12.78 -2.38 -2.44
N PHE A 80 -11.83 -2.76 -3.29
CA PHE A 80 -11.63 -4.14 -3.70
C PHE A 80 -11.24 -5.05 -2.55
N MET A 81 -10.14 -4.77 -1.85
CA MET A 81 -9.64 -5.62 -0.76
C MET A 81 -10.60 -5.65 0.43
N GLY A 82 -11.23 -4.51 0.74
CA GLY A 82 -12.25 -4.42 1.79
C GLY A 82 -13.49 -5.27 1.52
N ALA A 83 -13.91 -5.42 0.27
CA ALA A 83 -15.06 -6.26 -0.10
C ALA A 83 -14.69 -7.71 -0.46
N TYR A 84 -13.45 -7.91 -0.93
CA TYR A 84 -12.87 -9.22 -1.25
C TYR A 84 -12.62 -10.03 0.02
N THR A 85 -12.10 -9.41 1.08
CA THR A 85 -11.90 -10.08 2.38
C THR A 85 -13.15 -9.98 3.25
N THR A 86 -13.30 -10.86 4.24
CA THR A 86 -14.46 -10.86 5.14
C THR A 86 -14.13 -11.46 6.50
N PHE A 87 -14.13 -10.60 7.52
CA PHE A 87 -14.01 -11.05 8.91
C PHE A 87 -15.33 -11.64 9.44
N SER A 88 -16.48 -11.06 9.03
CA SER A 88 -17.80 -11.53 9.49
C SER A 88 -18.08 -12.98 9.08
N SER A 89 -17.74 -13.37 7.85
CA SER A 89 -17.93 -14.75 7.39
C SER A 89 -16.97 -15.73 8.09
N LEU A 90 -15.74 -15.27 8.41
CA LEU A 90 -14.80 -16.04 9.21
C LEU A 90 -15.36 -16.30 10.60
N ALA A 91 -15.77 -15.25 11.31
CA ALA A 91 -16.32 -15.38 12.66
C ALA A 91 -17.55 -16.30 12.68
N LEU A 92 -18.44 -16.18 11.68
CA LEU A 92 -19.59 -17.07 11.55
C LEU A 92 -19.16 -18.53 11.31
N GLY A 93 -18.22 -18.77 10.39
CA GLY A 93 -17.70 -20.10 10.11
C GLY A 93 -17.11 -20.77 11.36
N ASP A 94 -16.36 -20.02 12.15
CA ASP A 94 -15.73 -20.50 13.38
C ASP A 94 -16.78 -20.86 14.45
N ILE A 95 -17.76 -19.98 14.68
CA ILE A 95 -18.88 -20.23 15.61
C ILE A 95 -19.73 -21.43 15.18
N LEU A 96 -19.94 -21.63 13.87
CA LEU A 96 -20.66 -22.79 13.36
C LEU A 96 -19.91 -24.10 13.61
N LEU A 97 -18.58 -24.10 13.55
CA LEU A 97 -17.76 -25.28 13.89
C LEU A 97 -17.83 -25.58 15.39
N PHE A 98 -17.71 -24.56 16.25
CA PHE A 98 -17.85 -24.73 17.70
C PHE A 98 -19.24 -25.25 18.08
N SER A 99 -20.30 -24.73 17.45
CA SER A 99 -21.68 -25.13 17.71
C SER A 99 -21.96 -26.58 17.32
N LYS A 100 -21.18 -27.16 16.40
CA LYS A 100 -21.20 -28.58 16.02
C LYS A 100 -20.30 -29.46 16.88
N ALA A 101 -19.74 -28.93 17.97
CA ALA A 101 -18.72 -29.58 18.81
C ALA A 101 -17.47 -30.03 18.03
N MET A 102 -17.19 -29.42 16.87
CA MET A 102 -16.02 -29.70 16.05
C MET A 102 -14.82 -28.84 16.52
N TRP A 103 -14.35 -29.11 17.74
CA TRP A 103 -13.33 -28.30 18.41
C TRP A 103 -12.02 -28.19 17.64
N LEU A 104 -11.48 -29.32 17.17
CA LEU A 104 -10.20 -29.33 16.46
C LEU A 104 -10.29 -28.54 15.13
N PRO A 105 -11.30 -28.74 14.26
CA PRO A 105 -11.52 -27.91 13.09
C PRO A 105 -11.76 -26.41 13.38
N ALA A 106 -12.47 -26.06 14.46
CA ALA A 106 -12.70 -24.67 14.84
C ALA A 106 -11.39 -24.00 15.26
N ILE A 107 -10.67 -24.58 16.22
CA ILE A 107 -9.39 -24.04 16.71
C ILE A 107 -8.38 -23.93 15.58
N SER A 108 -8.29 -24.94 14.70
CA SER A 108 -7.38 -24.86 13.55
C SER A 108 -7.79 -23.76 12.58
N TYR A 109 -9.08 -23.57 12.31
CA TYR A 109 -9.56 -22.49 11.45
C TYR A 109 -9.24 -21.10 12.00
N LEU A 110 -9.50 -20.89 13.29
CA LEU A 110 -9.17 -19.64 13.99
C LEU A 110 -7.67 -19.34 13.94
N LEU A 111 -6.83 -20.32 14.30
CA LEU A 111 -5.37 -20.14 14.33
C LEU A 111 -4.79 -19.93 12.93
N CYS A 112 -5.21 -20.75 11.94
CA CYS A 112 -4.77 -20.59 10.57
C CYS A 112 -5.18 -19.24 9.99
N SER A 113 -6.40 -18.76 10.29
CA SER A 113 -6.85 -17.47 9.79
C SER A 113 -6.09 -16.31 10.43
N PHE A 114 -5.89 -16.35 11.75
CA PHE A 114 -5.21 -15.28 12.48
C PHE A 114 -3.70 -15.27 12.20
N ILE A 115 -3.01 -16.37 12.50
CA ILE A 115 -1.55 -16.48 12.32
C ILE A 115 -1.21 -16.42 10.83
N GLY A 116 -1.94 -17.17 10.00
CA GLY A 116 -1.73 -17.14 8.56
C GLY A 116 -1.95 -15.75 7.97
N GLY A 117 -2.95 -15.00 8.47
CA GLY A 117 -3.19 -13.62 8.05
C GLY A 117 -2.01 -12.70 8.36
N LEU A 118 -1.46 -12.80 9.58
CA LEU A 118 -0.26 -12.04 9.97
C LEU A 118 0.95 -12.40 9.08
N LEU A 119 1.19 -13.70 8.86
CA LEU A 119 2.27 -14.16 7.99
C LEU A 119 2.09 -13.69 6.54
N ALA A 120 0.85 -13.70 6.03
CA ALA A 120 0.53 -13.24 4.69
C ALA A 120 0.82 -11.74 4.52
N VAL A 121 0.48 -10.91 5.52
CA VAL A 121 0.83 -9.47 5.53
C VAL A 121 2.35 -9.29 5.49
N LEU A 122 3.09 -9.98 6.36
CA LEU A 122 4.56 -9.88 6.41
C LEU A 122 5.20 -10.30 5.08
N LEU A 123 4.70 -11.38 4.47
CA LEU A 123 5.16 -11.85 3.18
C LEU A 123 4.83 -10.85 2.06
N GLY A 124 3.62 -10.29 2.06
CA GLY A 124 3.19 -9.29 1.07
C GLY A 124 4.04 -8.04 1.10
N ASP A 125 4.30 -7.50 2.30
CA ASP A 125 5.20 -6.37 2.48
C ASP A 125 6.64 -6.70 2.04
N TRP A 126 7.18 -7.85 2.46
CA TRP A 126 8.52 -8.27 2.07
C TRP A 126 8.68 -8.38 0.55
N VAL A 127 7.72 -8.99 -0.15
CA VAL A 127 7.71 -9.09 -1.62
C VAL A 127 7.63 -7.69 -2.24
N GLY A 128 6.76 -6.82 -1.72
CA GLY A 128 6.62 -5.44 -2.17
C GLY A 128 7.93 -4.67 -2.06
N GLN A 129 8.60 -4.74 -0.91
CA GLN A 129 9.88 -4.09 -0.69
C GLN A 129 10.97 -4.60 -1.64
N ARG A 130 11.02 -5.91 -1.93
CA ARG A 130 11.99 -6.49 -2.87
C ARG A 130 11.83 -5.91 -4.27
N ILE A 131 10.59 -5.75 -4.74
CA ILE A 131 10.30 -5.14 -6.05
C ILE A 131 10.66 -3.65 -6.05
N VAL A 132 10.27 -2.92 -5.01
CA VAL A 132 10.58 -1.49 -4.86
C VAL A 132 12.08 -1.23 -4.90
N ARG A 133 12.88 -2.03 -4.18
CA ARG A 133 14.35 -1.89 -4.18
C ARG A 133 14.92 -2.06 -5.58
N ARG A 134 14.43 -3.04 -6.36
CA ARG A 134 14.86 -3.23 -7.74
C ARG A 134 14.49 -2.06 -8.65
N VAL A 135 13.29 -1.49 -8.50
CA VAL A 135 12.86 -0.34 -9.32
C VAL A 135 13.67 0.91 -9.00
N LYS A 136 13.97 1.18 -7.72
CA LYS A 136 14.82 2.32 -7.31
C LYS A 136 16.27 2.18 -7.78
N LEU A 137 16.80 0.96 -7.86
CA LEU A 137 18.14 0.71 -8.39
C LEU A 137 18.25 0.98 -9.90
N ILE A 138 17.16 0.81 -10.66
CA ILE A 138 17.14 1.01 -12.13
C ILE A 138 16.97 2.50 -12.51
N ARG A 139 16.31 3.30 -11.67
CA ARG A 139 16.22 4.76 -11.82
C ARG A 139 17.01 5.46 -10.71
N PRO A 140 18.35 5.58 -10.83
CA PRO A 140 19.09 6.48 -9.95
C PRO A 140 18.52 7.90 -10.09
N ALA A 141 18.44 8.62 -8.97
CA ALA A 141 18.03 10.02 -8.99
C ALA A 141 18.93 10.82 -9.95
N PRO A 142 18.41 11.84 -10.65
CA PRO A 142 19.28 12.80 -11.33
C PRO A 142 20.27 13.32 -10.28
N GLN A 143 21.57 13.12 -10.52
CA GLN A 143 22.59 13.78 -9.71
C GLN A 143 22.37 15.27 -9.91
N VAL A 144 21.78 15.93 -8.92
CA VAL A 144 21.84 17.39 -8.85
C VAL A 144 23.32 17.68 -8.61
N SER A 145 24.03 18.01 -9.69
CA SER A 145 25.42 18.42 -9.65
C SER A 145 25.56 19.51 -8.59
N GLN A 146 26.14 19.15 -7.45
CA GLN A 146 26.58 20.13 -6.47
C GLN A 146 27.76 20.86 -7.12
N GLN A 147 27.48 21.91 -7.90
CA GLN A 147 28.50 22.93 -8.16
C GLN A 147 28.83 23.55 -6.80
N PRO A 148 30.10 23.50 -6.34
CA PRO A 148 30.47 24.14 -5.09
C PRO A 148 30.17 25.63 -5.21
N LEU A 149 29.41 26.17 -4.26
CA LEU A 149 29.02 27.58 -4.15
C LEU A 149 30.21 28.52 -3.82
N VAL A 150 31.45 28.09 -4.09
CA VAL A 150 32.68 28.72 -3.57
C VAL A 150 33.32 29.66 -4.60
N GLN A 151 33.12 29.46 -5.91
CA GLN A 151 33.77 30.29 -6.93
C GLN A 151 33.15 31.68 -7.15
N THR A 152 31.99 31.99 -6.55
CA THR A 152 31.35 33.31 -6.75
C THR A 152 31.85 34.36 -5.76
N ILE A 153 32.55 33.97 -4.68
CA ILE A 153 32.96 34.91 -3.62
C ILE A 153 34.39 35.45 -3.85
N GLU A 154 35.27 34.74 -4.56
CA GLU A 154 36.67 35.15 -4.76
C GLU A 154 36.90 36.26 -5.82
N LEU A 155 35.87 36.69 -6.56
CA LEU A 155 36.02 37.74 -7.59
C LEU A 155 35.62 39.16 -7.10
N GLN A 156 35.34 39.33 -5.80
CA GLN A 156 34.82 40.60 -5.27
C GLN A 156 35.65 41.20 -4.14
N ASP A 157 36.97 41.00 -4.15
CA ASP A 157 37.89 41.64 -3.18
C ASP A 157 39.22 42.11 -3.79
N ASP A 158 39.19 42.67 -5.01
CA ASP A 158 40.37 43.34 -5.54
C ASP A 158 39.99 44.58 -6.37
N SER A 159 39.50 45.61 -5.68
CA SER A 159 39.64 47.01 -6.12
C SER A 159 39.23 47.98 -5.01
N THR A 160 40.13 48.23 -4.07
CA THR A 160 40.21 49.56 -3.45
C THR A 160 41.34 50.34 -4.12
N PRO A 161 41.09 51.59 -4.52
CA PRO A 161 42.12 52.60 -4.36
C PRO A 161 41.60 53.78 -3.53
N SER A 162 42.24 53.94 -2.37
CA SER A 162 42.76 55.20 -1.83
C SER A 162 42.07 56.52 -2.21
N THR A 163 41.52 57.18 -1.18
CA THR A 163 41.23 58.62 -1.14
C THR A 163 42.46 59.46 -1.49
N PRO A 164 42.26 60.63 -2.12
CA PRO A 164 42.81 61.83 -1.50
C PRO A 164 41.81 63.00 -1.46
N ASN A 165 41.65 63.51 -0.24
CA ASN A 165 41.55 64.91 0.16
C ASN A 165 41.56 65.96 -0.98
N ASN A 166 40.50 66.78 -1.13
CA ASN A 166 40.70 68.18 -1.48
C ASN A 166 39.55 69.11 -1.05
N ILE A 167 39.99 70.26 -0.58
CA ILE A 167 39.29 71.45 -0.07
C ILE A 167 38.64 72.18 -1.26
N GLN A 168 37.45 72.79 -1.09
CA GLN A 168 37.11 74.19 -1.46
C GLN A 168 35.58 74.48 -1.54
N ALA A 169 35.17 75.44 -0.71
CA ALA A 169 34.28 76.59 -0.97
C ALA A 169 32.94 76.42 -1.71
N ARG A 170 31.83 76.57 -0.99
CA ARG A 170 31.04 77.83 -0.88
C ARG A 170 29.83 77.65 0.03
#